data_AF-A0A0B8NLY4-F1
#
_entry.id   AF-A0A0B8NLY4-F1
#
_cell.length_a   1.000
_cell.length_b   1.000
_cell.length_c   1.000
_cell.angle_alpha   90.00
_cell.angle_beta   90.00
_cell.angle_gamma   90.00
#
_symmetry.space_group_name_H-M   'P 1'
#
loop_
_entity.id
_entity.type
_entity.pdbx_description
1 polymer ?
#
loop_
_entity_poly.entity_id
_entity_poly.type
_entity_poly.pdbx_seq_one_letter_code
_entity_poly.pdbx_strand_id
1 'polypeptide(L)'
;MSLGVAIEACCFAIAAIMVTVRLTMWRSAPESRPFTMALTSLMLGSGLRHPVMLSSTWLDSRTAGGVHLCNFTDLLGDLLVATAAGYLGILVARAWGAEEVGPWIVRGVVAAAILMVSLWSISDAPTTAAKYVGDLGGPAVVYSYVAAIIALTAHLAILATVMIVRVPNKIRLALLPLGLAALLGVAKNILRLAANIGMLTDIRDTLSWPMSLAMITLYSLSGLVGFMLTAPHRRR
;
A
#
# COMPACT_ATOMS: atom_id res chain seq x y z
N MET A 1 -17.30 12.91 -18.25
CA MET A 1 -16.49 12.29 -17.18
C MET A 1 -17.25 12.47 -15.87
N SER A 2 -17.53 11.41 -15.12
CA SER A 2 -18.25 11.56 -13.84
C SER A 2 -17.34 12.23 -12.79
N LEU A 3 -17.94 12.90 -11.80
CA LEU A 3 -17.19 13.56 -10.71
C LEU A 3 -16.26 12.58 -9.97
N GLY A 4 -16.68 11.33 -9.80
CA GLY A 4 -15.87 10.28 -9.19
C GLY A 4 -14.59 10.01 -9.98
N VAL A 5 -14.69 9.77 -11.29
CA VAL A 5 -13.52 9.53 -12.16
C VAL A 5 -12.56 10.73 -12.16
N ALA A 6 -13.08 11.96 -12.08
CA ALA A 6 -12.25 13.16 -11.95
C ALA A 6 -11.42 13.17 -10.65
N ILE A 7 -12.05 12.83 -9.52
CA ILE A 7 -11.39 12.77 -8.21
C ILE A 7 -10.31 11.68 -8.22
N GLU A 8 -10.62 10.50 -8.76
CA GLU A 8 -9.68 9.38 -8.87
C GLU A 8 -8.44 9.76 -9.70
N ALA A 9 -8.67 10.35 -10.88
CA ALA A 9 -7.60 10.83 -11.76
C ALA A 9 -6.72 11.87 -11.07
N CYS A 10 -7.32 12.81 -10.34
CA CYS A 10 -6.58 13.81 -9.56
C CYS A 10 -5.72 13.17 -8.46
N CYS A 11 -6.26 12.23 -7.68
CA CYS A 11 -5.51 11.52 -6.64
C CYS A 11 -4.29 10.78 -7.20
N PHE A 12 -4.46 10.05 -8.31
CA PHE A 12 -3.34 9.39 -8.98
C PHE A 12 -2.34 10.39 -9.57
N ALA A 13 -2.82 11.47 -10.18
CA ALA A 13 -1.95 12.50 -10.72
C ALA A 13 -1.06 13.11 -9.62
N ILE A 14 -1.62 13.42 -8.45
CA ILE A 14 -0.86 13.93 -7.30
C ILE A 14 0.23 12.93 -6.89
N ALA A 15 -0.12 11.65 -6.76
CA ALA A 15 0.84 10.62 -6.38
C ALA A 15 1.95 10.44 -7.44
N ALA A 16 1.58 10.40 -8.72
CA ALA A 16 2.51 10.26 -9.84
C ALA A 16 3.45 11.47 -9.95
N ILE A 17 2.93 12.68 -9.79
CA ILE A 17 3.73 13.92 -9.74
C ILE A 17 4.71 13.82 -8.56
N MET A 18 4.25 13.41 -7.38
CA MET A 18 5.12 13.30 -6.20
C MET A 18 6.24 12.27 -6.41
N VAL A 19 5.93 11.10 -6.98
CA VAL A 19 6.95 10.10 -7.36
C VAL A 19 7.93 10.69 -8.37
N THR A 20 7.44 11.38 -9.40
CA THR A 20 8.28 12.00 -10.44
C THR A 20 9.21 13.06 -9.85
N VAL A 21 8.70 13.95 -8.99
CA VAL A 21 9.49 14.96 -8.27
C VAL A 21 10.57 14.28 -7.42
N ARG A 22 10.22 13.19 -6.72
CA ARG A 22 11.17 12.42 -5.91
C ARG A 22 12.28 11.78 -6.73
N LEU A 23 11.94 11.20 -7.88
CA LEU A 23 12.90 10.55 -8.78
C LEU A 23 13.79 11.54 -9.55
N THR A 24 13.31 12.76 -9.80
CA THR A 24 14.04 13.76 -10.58
C THR A 24 14.77 14.76 -9.68
N MET A 25 14.03 15.52 -8.88
CA MET A 25 14.54 16.62 -8.09
C MET A 25 15.22 16.14 -6.80
N TRP A 26 14.73 15.05 -6.19
CA TRP A 26 15.22 14.58 -4.89
C TRP A 26 16.08 13.32 -4.97
N ARG A 27 16.53 12.95 -6.18
CA ARG A 27 17.40 11.78 -6.41
C ARG A 27 18.68 11.79 -5.56
N SER A 28 19.17 12.98 -5.23
CA SER A 28 20.38 13.21 -4.44
C SER A 28 20.16 13.15 -2.93
N ALA A 29 18.93 12.95 -2.44
CA ALA A 29 18.61 12.79 -1.03
C ALA A 29 18.39 11.29 -0.68
N PRO A 30 19.45 10.52 -0.35
CA PRO A 30 19.37 9.07 -0.16
C PRO A 30 18.41 8.66 0.97
N GLU A 31 18.25 9.51 1.99
CA GLU A 31 17.34 9.30 3.12
C GLU A 31 15.86 9.22 2.70
N SER A 32 15.49 9.86 1.59
CA SER A 32 14.11 9.90 1.11
C SER A 32 13.71 8.69 0.25
N ARG A 33 14.67 7.87 -0.18
CA ARG A 33 14.48 6.76 -1.13
C ARG A 33 13.48 5.70 -0.64
N PRO A 34 13.51 5.23 0.62
CA PRO A 34 12.55 4.24 1.09
C PRO A 34 11.11 4.73 0.99
N PHE A 35 10.87 6.02 1.28
CA PHE A 35 9.53 6.60 1.16
C PHE A 35 9.07 6.67 -0.30
N THR A 36 9.97 7.03 -1.22
CA THR A 36 9.68 7.02 -2.65
C THR A 36 9.29 5.63 -3.12
N MET A 37 10.05 4.61 -2.74
CA MET A 37 9.73 3.22 -3.08
C MET A 37 8.39 2.77 -2.48
N ALA A 38 8.14 3.08 -1.21
CA ALA A 38 6.86 2.79 -0.56
C ALA A 38 5.68 3.44 -1.30
N LEU A 39 5.79 4.72 -1.64
CA LEU A 39 4.73 5.45 -2.34
C LEU A 39 4.47 4.88 -3.73
N THR A 40 5.54 4.61 -4.50
CA THR A 40 5.43 4.00 -5.83
C THR A 40 4.78 2.62 -5.74
N SER A 41 5.23 1.77 -4.82
CA SER A 41 4.66 0.43 -4.63
C SER A 41 3.20 0.48 -4.16
N LEU A 42 2.82 1.40 -3.27
CA LEU A 42 1.41 1.58 -2.88
C LEU A 42 0.55 2.05 -4.06
N MET A 43 1.06 2.98 -4.86
CA MET A 43 0.34 3.51 -6.03
C MET A 43 0.10 2.43 -7.07
N LEU A 44 1.15 1.69 -7.45
CA LEU A 44 1.04 0.58 -8.41
C LEU A 44 0.18 -0.56 -7.85
N GLY A 45 0.41 -0.94 -6.59
CA GLY A 45 -0.34 -2.00 -5.93
C GLY A 45 -1.82 -1.68 -5.78
N SER A 46 -2.17 -0.42 -5.51
CA SER A 46 -3.57 0.02 -5.49
C SER A 46 -4.16 0.04 -6.90
N GLY A 47 -3.41 0.53 -7.90
CA GLY A 47 -3.86 0.53 -9.30
C GLY A 47 -4.19 -0.86 -9.84
N LEU A 48 -3.37 -1.87 -9.54
CA LEU A 48 -3.64 -3.26 -9.92
C LEU A 48 -4.88 -3.85 -9.23
N ARG A 49 -5.26 -3.29 -8.08
CA ARG A 49 -6.42 -3.68 -7.29
C ARG A 49 -7.61 -2.75 -7.48
N HIS A 50 -7.58 -1.95 -8.55
CA HIS A 50 -8.73 -1.18 -8.98
C HIS A 50 -9.92 -2.13 -9.26
N PRO A 51 -11.17 -1.79 -8.89
CA PRO A 51 -12.33 -2.67 -9.09
C PRO A 51 -12.46 -3.22 -10.51
N VAL A 52 -12.21 -2.38 -11.54
CA VAL A 52 -12.21 -2.78 -12.96
C VAL A 52 -11.09 -3.76 -13.32
N MET A 53 -9.90 -3.62 -12.71
CA MET A 53 -8.79 -4.57 -12.94
C MET A 53 -9.05 -5.90 -12.24
N LEU A 54 -9.67 -5.87 -11.06
CA LEU A 54 -10.06 -7.07 -10.31
C LEU A 54 -11.24 -7.80 -10.93
N SER A 55 -12.16 -7.10 -11.62
CA SER A 55 -13.27 -7.74 -12.33
C SER A 55 -12.84 -8.52 -13.58
N SER A 56 -11.55 -8.74 -13.80
CA SER A 56 -10.99 -9.61 -14.87
C SER A 56 -11.38 -9.22 -16.30
N THR A 57 -11.81 -7.98 -16.56
CA THR A 57 -12.18 -7.55 -17.92
C THR A 57 -10.97 -7.25 -18.82
N TRP A 58 -9.75 -7.28 -18.28
CA TRP A 58 -8.52 -6.90 -18.99
C TRP A 58 -7.73 -8.11 -19.53
N LEU A 59 -7.98 -9.32 -19.01
CA LEU A 59 -7.49 -10.60 -19.52
C LEU A 59 -8.73 -11.48 -19.74
N ASP A 60 -8.94 -11.97 -20.95
CA ASP A 60 -10.03 -12.90 -21.25
C ASP A 60 -10.01 -14.06 -20.24
N SER A 61 -11.07 -14.19 -19.44
CA SER A 61 -11.12 -15.08 -18.28
C SER A 61 -10.96 -16.56 -18.66
N ARG A 62 -11.36 -16.94 -19.89
CA ARG A 62 -11.12 -18.28 -20.43
C ARG A 62 -9.64 -18.51 -20.74
N THR A 63 -8.99 -17.53 -21.35
CA THR A 63 -7.56 -17.58 -21.64
C THR A 63 -6.73 -17.56 -20.35
N ALA A 64 -7.06 -16.68 -19.41
CA ALA A 64 -6.37 -16.55 -18.12
C ALA A 64 -6.46 -17.82 -17.26
N GLY A 65 -7.65 -18.43 -17.19
CA GLY A 65 -7.84 -19.72 -16.50
C GLY A 65 -7.07 -20.85 -17.17
N GLY A 66 -7.04 -20.87 -18.51
CA GLY A 66 -6.30 -21.87 -19.29
C GLY A 66 -4.78 -21.79 -19.12
N VAL A 67 -4.23 -20.66 -18.69
CA VAL A 67 -2.80 -20.47 -18.41
C VAL A 67 -2.48 -20.33 -16.91
N HIS A 68 -3.43 -20.62 -16.02
CA HIS A 68 -3.27 -20.52 -14.56
C HIS A 68 -2.87 -19.12 -14.08
N LEU A 69 -3.43 -18.06 -14.68
CA LEU A 69 -3.16 -16.66 -14.33
C LEU A 69 -4.40 -15.90 -13.85
N CYS A 70 -5.48 -16.59 -13.47
CA CYS A 70 -6.60 -15.92 -12.80
C CYS A 70 -6.11 -15.19 -11.53
N ASN A 71 -6.70 -14.03 -11.26
CA ASN A 71 -6.43 -13.21 -10.07
C ASN A 71 -4.96 -12.75 -9.89
N PHE A 72 -4.13 -12.85 -10.95
CA PHE A 72 -2.71 -12.47 -10.88
C PHE A 72 -2.51 -10.99 -10.50
N THR A 73 -3.43 -10.11 -10.88
CA THR A 73 -3.41 -8.69 -10.46
C THR A 73 -3.59 -8.49 -8.97
N ASP A 74 -4.43 -9.30 -8.31
CA ASP A 74 -4.61 -9.20 -6.85
C ASP A 74 -3.34 -9.68 -6.13
N LEU A 75 -2.73 -10.77 -6.60
CA LEU A 75 -1.43 -11.25 -6.13
C LEU A 75 -0.34 -10.18 -6.28
N LEU A 76 -0.13 -9.68 -7.50
CA LEU A 76 0.89 -8.68 -7.76
C LEU A 76 0.63 -7.38 -6.97
N GLY A 77 -0.63 -7.00 -6.83
CA GLY A 77 -1.05 -5.87 -6.00
C GLY A 77 -0.66 -6.04 -4.54
N ASP A 78 -0.92 -7.21 -3.95
CA ASP A 78 -0.55 -7.51 -2.56
C ASP A 78 0.97 -7.61 -2.37
N LEU A 79 1.72 -8.16 -3.33
CA LEU A 79 3.17 -8.19 -3.29
C LEU A 79 3.78 -6.78 -3.28
N LEU A 80 3.22 -5.86 -4.07
CA LEU A 80 3.63 -4.46 -4.06
C LEU A 80 3.26 -3.77 -2.74
N VAL A 81 2.09 -4.04 -2.17
CA VAL A 81 1.70 -3.51 -0.86
C VAL A 81 2.62 -4.05 0.25
N ALA A 82 2.99 -5.33 0.22
CA ALA A 82 3.94 -5.91 1.17
C ALA A 82 5.35 -5.32 1.01
N THR A 83 5.77 -5.05 -0.23
CA THR A 83 7.02 -4.34 -0.51
C THR A 83 6.99 -2.93 0.08
N ALA A 84 5.88 -2.20 -0.10
CA ALA A 84 5.71 -0.89 0.50
C ALA A 84 5.77 -0.95 2.03
N ALA A 85 5.08 -1.93 2.64
CA ALA A 85 5.10 -2.15 4.08
C ALA A 85 6.53 -2.38 4.60
N GLY A 86 7.37 -3.11 3.87
CA GLY A 86 8.79 -3.28 4.19
C GLY A 86 9.57 -1.97 4.21
N TYR A 87 9.43 -1.16 3.16
CA TYR A 87 10.08 0.16 3.10
C TYR A 87 9.58 1.11 4.19
N LEU A 88 8.28 1.09 4.50
CA LEU A 88 7.71 1.85 5.61
C LEU A 88 8.24 1.38 6.96
N GLY A 89 8.38 0.06 7.16
CA GLY A 89 9.02 -0.52 8.33
C GLY A 89 10.47 -0.05 8.50
N ILE A 90 11.25 -0.01 7.41
CA ILE A 90 12.63 0.51 7.43
C ILE A 90 12.65 2.00 7.82
N LEU A 91 11.72 2.80 7.33
CA LEU A 91 11.62 4.22 7.72
C LEU A 91 11.31 4.36 9.21
N VAL A 92 10.39 3.55 9.74
CA VAL A 92 10.06 3.55 11.17
C VAL A 92 11.27 3.11 11.98
N ALA A 93 11.94 2.02 11.60
CA ALA A 93 13.12 1.53 12.31
C ALA A 93 14.22 2.61 12.38
N ARG A 94 14.49 3.32 11.28
CA ARG A 94 15.42 4.46 11.26
C ARG A 94 14.98 5.60 12.18
N ALA A 95 13.69 5.95 12.15
CA ALA A 95 13.15 7.01 13.02
C ALA A 95 13.29 6.67 14.52
N TRP A 96 13.35 5.39 14.86
CA TRP A 96 13.54 4.89 16.22
C TRP A 96 15.01 4.57 16.55
N GLY A 97 15.95 4.82 15.62
CA GLY A 97 17.38 4.55 15.80
C GLY A 97 17.76 3.06 15.79
N ALA A 98 16.89 2.19 15.26
CA ALA A 98 17.07 0.74 15.20
C ALA A 98 17.38 0.26 13.77
N GLU A 99 18.38 0.87 13.13
CA GLU A 99 18.69 0.63 11.71
C GLU A 99 19.12 -0.82 11.43
N GLU A 100 19.71 -1.48 12.43
CA GLU A 100 20.12 -2.87 12.43
C GLU A 100 18.96 -3.86 12.25
N VAL A 101 17.72 -3.42 12.49
CA VAL A 101 16.51 -4.23 12.26
C VAL A 101 16.13 -4.28 10.78
N GLY A 102 16.65 -3.37 9.95
CA GLY A 102 16.35 -3.27 8.52
C GLY A 102 16.47 -4.59 7.75
N PRO A 103 17.58 -5.34 7.84
CA PRO A 103 17.73 -6.65 7.21
C PRO A 103 16.67 -7.68 7.64
N TRP A 104 16.24 -7.65 8.90
CA TRP A 104 15.20 -8.55 9.41
C TRP A 104 13.82 -8.21 8.85
N ILE A 105 13.51 -6.93 8.68
CA ILE A 105 12.28 -6.47 8.02
C ILE A 105 12.25 -6.98 6.58
N VAL A 106 13.35 -6.84 5.83
CA VAL A 106 13.45 -7.34 4.45
C VAL A 106 13.24 -8.84 4.40
N ARG A 107 13.91 -9.61 5.26
CA ARG A 107 13.73 -11.07 5.34
C ARG A 107 12.28 -11.45 5.64
N GLY A 108 11.64 -10.76 6.59
CA GLY A 108 10.24 -10.99 6.94
C GLY A 108 9.30 -10.74 5.77
N VAL A 109 9.48 -9.64 5.05
CA VAL A 109 8.68 -9.31 3.85
C VAL A 109 8.91 -10.31 2.73
N VAL A 110 10.16 -10.72 2.47
CA VAL A 110 10.47 -11.76 1.47
C VAL A 110 9.84 -13.09 1.85
N ALA A 111 9.97 -13.53 3.10
CA ALA A 111 9.35 -14.77 3.57
C ALA A 111 7.82 -14.71 3.41
N ALA A 112 7.20 -13.59 3.74
CA ALA A 112 5.77 -13.42 3.59
C ALA A 112 5.31 -13.33 2.12
N ALA A 113 6.13 -12.74 1.25
CA ALA A 113 5.91 -12.74 -0.20
C ALA A 113 5.96 -14.16 -0.78
N ILE A 114 6.97 -14.95 -0.41
CA ILE A 114 7.06 -16.36 -0.79
C ILE A 114 5.84 -17.12 -0.30
N LEU A 115 5.46 -16.95 0.97
CA LEU A 115 4.27 -17.59 1.55
C LEU A 115 2.99 -17.21 0.78
N MET A 116 2.81 -15.93 0.44
CA MET A 116 1.69 -15.46 -0.36
C MET A 116 1.65 -16.13 -1.74
N VAL A 117 2.79 -16.17 -2.45
CA VAL A 117 2.88 -16.83 -3.76
C VAL A 117 2.57 -18.32 -3.62
N SER A 118 3.13 -19.02 -2.64
CA SER A 118 2.87 -20.43 -2.40
C SER A 118 1.40 -20.70 -2.10
N LEU A 119 0.78 -19.93 -1.20
CA LEU A 119 -0.64 -20.07 -0.85
C LEU A 119 -1.56 -19.79 -2.04
N TRP A 120 -1.22 -18.79 -2.86
CA TRP A 120 -1.93 -18.53 -4.11
C TRP A 120 -1.80 -19.72 -5.06
N SER A 121 -0.59 -20.25 -5.29
CA SER A 121 -0.34 -21.35 -6.22
C SER A 121 -1.00 -22.67 -5.85
N ILE A 122 -1.18 -22.97 -4.56
CA ILE A 122 -1.84 -24.20 -4.09
C ILE A 122 -3.35 -24.03 -3.86
N SER A 123 -3.88 -22.82 -4.04
CA SER A 123 -5.31 -22.54 -3.97
C SER A 123 -5.97 -22.62 -5.34
N ASP A 124 -7.29 -22.45 -5.40
CA ASP A 124 -8.04 -22.33 -6.66
C ASP A 124 -7.85 -20.96 -7.35
N ALA A 125 -7.09 -20.04 -6.74
CA ALA A 125 -6.89 -18.69 -7.27
C ALA A 125 -6.28 -18.62 -8.68
N PRO A 126 -5.34 -19.48 -9.09
CA PRO A 126 -4.77 -19.44 -10.44
C PRO A 126 -5.78 -19.83 -11.53
N THR A 127 -6.82 -20.60 -11.18
CA THR A 127 -7.77 -21.19 -12.14
C THR A 127 -9.16 -20.59 -12.06
N THR A 128 -9.58 -20.08 -10.90
CA THR A 128 -10.95 -19.64 -10.64
C THR A 128 -10.99 -18.13 -10.48
N ALA A 129 -11.68 -17.43 -11.40
CA ALA A 129 -11.83 -15.98 -11.32
C ALA A 129 -12.63 -15.57 -10.08
N ALA A 130 -12.06 -14.69 -9.27
CA ALA A 130 -12.70 -14.08 -8.11
C ALA A 130 -12.26 -12.62 -7.99
N LYS A 131 -13.14 -11.76 -7.48
CA LYS A 131 -12.79 -10.34 -7.29
C LYS A 131 -11.63 -10.18 -6.31
N TYR A 132 -11.61 -10.99 -5.25
CA TYR A 132 -10.51 -11.07 -4.30
C TYR A 132 -10.14 -12.53 -4.07
N VAL A 133 -8.84 -12.80 -4.00
CA VAL A 133 -8.33 -14.18 -3.78
C VAL A 133 -8.90 -14.78 -2.49
N GLY A 134 -9.05 -13.97 -1.44
CA GLY A 134 -9.57 -14.42 -0.14
C GLY A 134 -11.00 -14.97 -0.18
N ASP A 135 -11.78 -14.64 -1.20
CA ASP A 135 -13.17 -15.08 -1.32
C ASP A 135 -13.29 -16.56 -1.79
N LEU A 136 -12.17 -17.19 -2.19
CA LEU A 136 -12.12 -18.58 -2.68
C LEU A 136 -12.06 -19.65 -1.57
N GLY A 137 -11.90 -19.26 -0.30
CA GLY A 137 -11.78 -20.23 0.79
C GLY A 137 -10.41 -20.93 0.87
N GLY A 138 -10.29 -21.89 1.79
CA GLY A 138 -9.09 -22.73 1.92
C GLY A 138 -7.77 -21.96 2.09
N PRO A 139 -6.68 -22.33 1.37
CA PRO A 139 -5.40 -21.62 1.43
C PRO A 139 -5.48 -20.14 1.03
N ALA A 140 -6.47 -19.76 0.21
CA ALA A 140 -6.65 -18.39 -0.28
C ALA A 140 -7.06 -17.42 0.85
N VAL A 141 -7.75 -17.93 1.88
CA VAL A 141 -8.06 -17.15 3.10
C VAL A 141 -6.79 -16.83 3.87
N VAL A 142 -5.92 -17.82 4.07
CA VAL A 142 -4.63 -17.64 4.75
C VAL A 142 -3.76 -16.65 3.98
N TYR A 143 -3.74 -16.73 2.65
CA TYR A 143 -3.10 -15.74 1.79
C TYR A 143 -3.60 -14.32 2.10
N SER A 144 -4.93 -14.14 2.15
CA SER A 144 -5.54 -12.83 2.42
C SER A 144 -5.19 -12.30 3.82
N TYR A 145 -5.10 -13.19 4.82
CA TYR A 145 -4.64 -12.84 6.16
C TYR A 145 -3.19 -12.35 6.16
N VAL A 146 -2.28 -13.08 5.52
CA VAL A 146 -0.87 -12.71 5.44
C VAL A 146 -0.72 -11.31 4.82
N ALA A 147 -1.37 -11.07 3.68
CA ALA A 147 -1.35 -9.78 3.01
C ALA A 147 -1.89 -8.64 3.90
N ALA A 148 -3.01 -8.86 4.57
CA ALA A 148 -3.63 -7.87 5.45
C ALA A 148 -2.78 -7.55 6.69
N ILE A 149 -2.18 -8.56 7.33
CA ILE A 149 -1.39 -8.42 8.56
C ILE A 149 -0.10 -7.66 8.31
N ILE A 150 0.60 -7.91 7.19
CA ILE A 150 1.83 -7.20 6.83
C ILE A 150 1.54 -5.70 6.69
N ALA A 151 0.52 -5.36 5.89
CA ALA A 151 0.14 -3.98 5.65
C ALA A 151 -0.34 -3.31 6.95
N LEU A 152 -1.18 -4.00 7.73
CA LEU A 152 -1.67 -3.52 9.02
C LEU A 152 -0.52 -3.20 9.97
N THR A 153 0.46 -4.09 10.09
CA THR A 153 1.61 -3.92 10.99
C THR A 153 2.43 -2.70 10.62
N ALA A 154 2.71 -2.48 9.32
CA ALA A 154 3.44 -1.30 8.88
C ALA A 154 2.67 0.00 9.16
N HIS A 155 1.35 0.03 8.91
CA HIS A 155 0.55 1.21 9.20
C HIS A 155 0.42 1.49 10.70
N LEU A 156 0.25 0.46 11.54
CA LEU A 156 0.28 0.60 12.99
C LEU A 156 1.62 1.15 13.48
N ALA A 157 2.74 0.68 12.92
CA ALA A 157 4.07 1.16 13.28
C ALA A 157 4.24 2.67 12.96
N ILE A 158 3.77 3.11 11.79
CA ILE A 158 3.77 4.55 11.45
C ILE A 158 2.86 5.34 12.38
N LEU A 159 1.64 4.85 12.63
CA LEU A 159 0.68 5.54 13.48
C LEU A 159 1.24 5.72 14.90
N ALA A 160 1.78 4.65 15.49
CA ALA A 160 2.45 4.68 16.77
C ALA A 160 3.63 5.66 16.78
N THR A 161 4.45 5.65 15.72
CA THR A 161 5.57 6.60 15.57
C THR A 161 5.08 8.05 15.58
N VAL A 162 4.05 8.37 14.77
CA VAL A 162 3.48 9.72 14.68
C VAL A 162 2.87 10.18 16.00
N MET A 163 2.24 9.28 16.76
CA MET A 163 1.61 9.60 18.03
C MET A 163 2.63 9.87 19.15
N ILE A 164 3.76 9.17 19.14
CA ILE A 164 4.75 9.21 20.24
C ILE A 164 5.84 10.25 19.99
N VAL A 165 6.18 10.52 18.72
CA VAL A 165 7.30 11.39 18.38
C VAL A 165 7.09 12.83 18.86
N ARG A 166 8.06 13.36 19.60
CA ARG A 166 8.07 14.74 20.08
C ARG A 166 8.87 15.61 19.11
N VAL A 167 8.20 16.19 18.12
CA VAL A 167 8.80 17.09 17.14
C VAL A 167 8.27 18.53 17.26
N PRO A 168 9.02 19.54 16.80
CA PRO A 168 8.53 20.91 16.72
C PRO A 168 7.22 21.01 15.93
N ASN A 169 6.36 21.97 16.30
CA ASN A 169 5.04 22.17 15.67
C ASN A 169 5.10 22.29 14.14
N LYS A 170 6.18 22.86 13.60
CA LYS A 170 6.41 22.96 12.15
C LYS A 170 6.46 21.57 11.50
N ILE A 171 7.24 20.64 12.04
CA ILE A 171 7.36 19.27 11.52
C ILE A 171 6.07 18.48 11.78
N ARG A 172 5.38 18.76 12.90
CA ARG A 172 4.11 18.12 13.24
C ARG A 172 3.04 18.30 12.15
N LEU A 173 3.04 19.44 11.44
CA LEU A 173 2.15 19.66 10.29
C LEU A 173 2.39 18.67 9.14
N ALA A 174 3.64 18.26 8.89
CA ALA A 174 3.95 17.23 7.90
C ALA A 174 3.54 15.82 8.36
N LEU A 175 3.49 15.58 9.66
CA LEU A 175 3.10 14.29 10.25
C LEU A 175 1.58 14.09 10.33
N LEU A 176 0.77 15.15 10.36
CA LEU A 176 -0.69 15.04 10.36
C LEU A 176 -1.23 14.21 9.17
N PRO A 177 -0.93 14.55 7.90
CA PRO A 177 -1.38 13.74 6.78
C PRO A 177 -0.76 12.33 6.81
N LEU A 178 0.45 12.16 7.33
CA LEU A 178 1.07 10.84 7.50
C LEU A 178 0.29 9.95 8.47
N GLY A 179 -0.08 10.50 9.63
CA GLY A 179 -0.87 9.79 10.65
C GLY A 179 -2.27 9.46 10.17
N LEU A 180 -2.93 10.37 9.44
CA LEU A 180 -4.23 10.11 8.83
C LEU A 180 -4.15 9.02 7.75
N ALA A 181 -3.11 9.04 6.90
CA ALA A 181 -2.87 7.98 5.92
C ALA A 181 -2.69 6.62 6.62
N ALA A 182 -1.88 6.57 7.67
CA ALA A 182 -1.66 5.36 8.45
C ALA A 182 -2.97 4.85 9.10
N LEU A 183 -3.79 5.74 9.65
CA LEU A 183 -5.09 5.39 10.23
C LEU A 183 -6.04 4.78 9.18
N LEU A 184 -6.11 5.37 7.98
CA LEU A 184 -6.88 4.79 6.86
C LEU A 184 -6.33 3.42 6.45
N GLY A 185 -5.01 3.26 6.42
CA GLY A 185 -4.35 1.98 6.16
C GLY A 185 -4.72 0.92 7.21
N VAL A 186 -4.74 1.29 8.49
CA VAL A 186 -5.20 0.40 9.58
C VAL A 186 -6.66 0.01 9.39
N ALA A 187 -7.56 0.98 9.20
CA ALA A 187 -8.98 0.75 9.01
C ALA A 187 -9.26 -0.17 7.80
N LYS A 188 -8.62 0.09 6.66
CA LYS A 188 -8.72 -0.72 5.45
C LYS A 188 -8.32 -2.17 5.70
N ASN A 189 -7.20 -2.41 6.39
CA ASN A 189 -6.73 -3.78 6.62
C ASN A 189 -7.57 -4.51 7.67
N ILE A 190 -8.08 -3.83 8.70
CA ILE A 190 -9.07 -4.41 9.63
C ILE A 190 -10.34 -4.82 8.86
N LEU A 191 -10.82 -3.96 7.96
CA LEU A 191 -11.98 -4.25 7.13
C LEU A 191 -11.74 -5.48 6.22
N ARG A 192 -10.54 -5.63 5.67
CA ARG A 192 -10.13 -6.83 4.93
C ARG A 192 -10.12 -8.09 5.82
N LEU A 193 -9.58 -7.99 7.04
CA LEU A 193 -9.57 -9.11 8.00
C LEU A 193 -10.99 -9.54 8.39
N ALA A 194 -11.88 -8.58 8.63
CA ALA A 194 -13.29 -8.85 8.92
C ALA A 194 -14.00 -9.51 7.74
N ALA A 195 -13.73 -9.07 6.50
CA ALA A 195 -14.31 -9.66 5.31
C ALA A 195 -13.91 -11.13 5.12
N ASN A 196 -12.68 -11.52 5.52
CA ASN A 196 -12.23 -12.92 5.45
C ASN A 196 -13.02 -13.86 6.39
N ILE A 197 -13.68 -13.33 7.44
CA ILE A 197 -14.60 -14.10 8.31
C ILE A 197 -16.07 -13.91 7.94
N GLY A 198 -16.36 -13.38 6.74
CA GLY A 198 -17.71 -13.15 6.24
C GLY A 198 -18.40 -11.90 6.79
N MET A 199 -17.70 -11.05 7.54
CA MET A 199 -18.25 -9.82 8.11
C MET A 199 -17.85 -8.60 7.27
N LEU A 200 -18.77 -7.65 7.06
CA LEU A 200 -18.45 -6.36 6.41
C LEU A 200 -17.91 -6.47 4.96
N THR A 201 -18.19 -7.56 4.24
CA THR A 201 -17.77 -7.77 2.84
C THR A 201 -18.28 -6.65 1.93
N ASP A 202 -19.54 -6.26 2.05
CA ASP A 202 -20.15 -5.19 1.24
C ASP A 202 -19.50 -3.82 1.52
N ILE A 203 -19.16 -3.59 2.78
CA ILE A 203 -18.48 -2.36 3.22
C ILE A 203 -17.04 -2.34 2.70
N ARG A 204 -16.32 -3.47 2.75
CA ARG A 204 -14.99 -3.63 2.12
C ARG A 204 -15.05 -3.26 0.66
N ASP A 205 -15.99 -3.84 -0.07
CA ASP A 205 -16.10 -3.69 -1.51
C ASP A 205 -16.43 -2.26 -1.92
N THR A 206 -17.15 -1.52 -1.07
CA THR A 206 -17.49 -0.11 -1.29
C THR A 206 -16.36 0.83 -0.91
N LEU A 207 -15.67 0.58 0.21
CA LEU A 207 -14.74 1.55 0.80
C LEU A 207 -13.25 1.29 0.51
N SER A 208 -12.86 0.05 0.17
CA SER A 208 -11.45 -0.33 0.00
C SER A 208 -10.73 0.54 -1.03
N TRP A 209 -11.41 0.85 -2.13
CA TRP A 209 -10.85 1.68 -3.20
C TRP A 209 -10.70 3.16 -2.80
N PRO A 210 -11.78 3.88 -2.38
CA PRO A 210 -11.66 5.24 -1.87
C PRO A 210 -10.63 5.40 -0.74
N MET A 211 -10.56 4.46 0.19
CA MET A 211 -9.57 4.48 1.28
C MET A 211 -8.14 4.38 0.76
N SER A 212 -7.89 3.57 -0.27
CA SER A 212 -6.56 3.44 -0.89
C SER A 212 -6.12 4.75 -1.55
N LEU A 213 -7.02 5.40 -2.29
CA LEU A 213 -6.76 6.68 -2.93
C LEU A 213 -6.47 7.79 -1.92
N ALA A 214 -7.32 7.90 -0.89
CA ALA A 214 -7.14 8.87 0.17
C ALA A 214 -5.80 8.65 0.91
N MET A 215 -5.49 7.40 1.25
CA MET A 215 -4.23 7.03 1.89
C MET A 215 -3.01 7.42 1.05
N ILE A 216 -2.96 7.07 -0.24
CA ILE A 216 -1.84 7.42 -1.14
C ILE A 216 -1.71 8.93 -1.29
N THR A 217 -2.84 9.64 -1.41
CA THR A 217 -2.86 11.10 -1.52
C THR A 217 -2.27 11.74 -0.26
N LEU A 218 -2.70 11.27 0.92
CA LEU A 218 -2.20 11.77 2.20
C LEU A 218 -0.71 11.46 2.42
N TYR A 219 -0.23 10.27 2.04
CA TYR A 219 1.21 9.99 2.02
C TYR A 219 1.96 10.96 1.10
N SER A 220 1.44 11.22 -0.09
CA SER A 220 2.04 12.16 -1.04
C SER A 220 2.10 13.58 -0.47
N LEU A 221 1.00 14.05 0.14
CA LEU A 221 0.92 15.35 0.79
C LEU A 221 1.89 15.49 1.96
N SER A 222 2.04 14.45 2.80
CA SER A 222 3.03 14.45 3.88
C SER A 222 4.45 14.67 3.34
N GLY A 223 4.81 13.97 2.26
CA GLY A 223 6.09 14.15 1.59
C GLY A 223 6.31 15.56 1.04
N LEU A 224 5.27 16.16 0.47
CA LEU A 224 5.30 17.51 -0.07
C LEU A 224 5.47 18.58 1.02
N VAL A 225 4.66 18.50 2.08
CA VAL A 225 4.72 19.44 3.21
C VAL A 225 6.07 19.35 3.90
N GLY A 226 6.58 18.13 4.13
CA GLY A 226 7.90 17.91 4.70
C GLY A 226 8.98 18.63 3.89
N PHE A 227 8.98 18.46 2.57
CA PHE A 227 9.94 19.13 1.70
C PHE A 227 9.83 20.65 1.73
N MET A 228 8.62 21.22 1.65
CA MET A 228 8.43 22.67 1.68
C MET A 228 8.97 23.30 2.97
N LEU A 229 8.92 22.57 4.09
CA LEU A 229 9.40 23.02 5.39
C LEU A 229 10.90 22.85 5.59
N THR A 230 11.53 21.88 4.92
CA THR A 230 12.97 21.58 5.08
C THR A 230 13.82 22.03 3.91
N ALA A 231 13.23 22.41 2.79
CA ALA A 231 13.98 22.91 1.64
C ALA A 231 14.75 24.17 2.04
N PRO A 232 16.08 24.22 1.86
CA PRO A 232 16.83 25.44 2.12
C PRO A 232 16.22 26.54 1.27
N HIS A 233 15.82 27.66 1.89
CA HIS A 233 15.46 28.86 1.16
C HIS A 233 16.65 29.19 0.25
N ARG A 234 16.52 28.89 -1.04
CA ARG A 234 17.43 29.40 -2.07
C ARG A 234 17.26 30.91 -2.00
N ARG A 235 18.11 31.58 -1.22
CA ARG A 235 18.32 33.02 -1.31
C ARG A 235 18.71 33.26 -2.76
N ARG A 236 17.76 33.83 -3.52
CA ARG A 236 18.07 34.49 -4.77
C ARG A 236 18.69 35.83 -4.43
#